data_AF-A0A947ZAM0-F1
#
_entry.id   AF-A0A947ZAM0-F1
#
_cell.length_a   1.000
_cell.length_b   1.000
_cell.length_c   1.000
_cell.angle_alpha   90.00
_cell.angle_beta   90.00
_cell.angle_gamma   90.00
#
_symmetry.space_group_name_H-M   'P 1'
#
loop_
_entity.id
_entity.type
_entity.pdbx_description
1 polymer ?
#
loop_
_entity_poly.entity_id
_entity_poly.type
_entity_poly.pdbx_seq_one_letter_code
_entity_poly.pdbx_strand_id
1 'polypeptide(L)'
;QVLTKSGATWTPIFSQTIAPNSLQQFNLPNRNINNTGFYAGGAFKIVSDIPVIAYQFQPVDGVTSFTSDASLLLPTSALDRFYYVVGWGPGGGNPQVNIVATQNGTVVTMTPNLTTLAGGPIPAIPAGTAYTFTQVLDEGDFLQIEANSETPLSGTYIEASHPISVFSTNWCANIPNTIVCCCDHVEEQMIGLQSWGNTYVAARMPVRNSGTPEPTIWHVFASQNNTQIYFSAHAQVTGLPTSPQTLNAGQFLSLSVSGTVANPGDFIVTADKPILVMEYLSSSQATNAPEAQAGDPAMTQMVPTEQFLDNYVVLVPVNWIYDYAILIKPVGSQITMDGGVVAQSSFITINDGVNTPMWEVARIAVSDGVHNFEGTAPIGVLIVGYDSYDSYAYPGGLNLQILNPIN
;
A
#
# COMPACT_ATOMS: atom_id res chain seq x y z
N GLN A 1 14.65 -4.05 18.68
CA GLN A 1 13.73 -4.50 19.75
C GLN A 1 12.30 -4.29 19.30
N VAL A 2 11.39 -5.18 19.71
CA VAL A 2 9.94 -4.99 19.60
C VAL A 2 9.39 -4.85 21.01
N LEU A 3 8.63 -3.78 21.26
CA LEU A 3 8.13 -3.42 22.57
C LEU A 3 6.60 -3.39 22.59
N THR A 4 6.05 -3.66 23.78
CA THR A 4 4.64 -3.46 24.11
C THR A 4 4.51 -2.48 25.26
N LYS A 5 3.42 -1.72 25.30
CA LYS A 5 3.15 -0.77 26.38
C LYS A 5 2.19 -1.36 27.42
N SER A 6 2.47 -1.10 28.69
CA SER A 6 1.57 -1.36 29.82
C SER A 6 1.59 -0.16 30.76
N GLY A 7 0.46 0.51 30.93
CA GLY A 7 0.43 1.84 31.55
C GLY A 7 1.32 2.81 30.77
N ALA A 8 2.26 3.48 31.44
CA ALA A 8 3.22 4.39 30.81
C ALA A 8 4.56 3.72 30.42
N THR A 9 4.70 2.40 30.63
CA THR A 9 5.99 1.71 30.47
C THR A 9 6.03 0.89 29.19
N TRP A 10 7.07 1.11 28.38
CA TRP A 10 7.42 0.24 27.26
C TRP A 10 8.31 -0.90 27.74
N THR A 11 7.92 -2.14 27.43
CA THR A 11 8.68 -3.34 27.78
C THR A 11 9.03 -4.11 26.50
N PRO A 12 10.32 -4.45 26.27
CA PRO A 12 10.69 -5.28 25.13
C PRO A 12 10.11 -6.70 25.30
N ILE A 13 9.40 -7.17 24.29
CA ILE A 13 8.96 -8.56 24.16
C ILE A 13 9.89 -9.37 23.26
N PHE A 14 10.63 -8.69 22.37
CA PHE A 14 11.70 -9.27 21.57
C PHE A 14 12.92 -8.35 21.53
N SER A 15 14.10 -8.96 21.60
CA SER A 15 15.39 -8.28 21.44
C SER A 15 16.30 -9.16 20.60
N GLN A 16 16.79 -8.63 19.48
CA GLN A 16 17.64 -9.35 18.52
C GLN A 16 18.70 -8.43 17.95
N THR A 17 19.85 -9.00 17.59
CA THR A 17 20.88 -8.33 16.77
C THR A 17 20.69 -8.76 15.33
N ILE A 18 20.48 -7.80 14.44
CA ILE A 18 20.26 -8.05 13.01
C ILE A 18 21.48 -7.49 12.27
N ALA A 19 22.13 -8.32 11.47
CA ALA A 19 23.27 -7.88 10.67
C ALA A 19 22.79 -7.05 9.46
N PRO A 20 23.64 -6.17 8.88
CA PRO A 20 23.31 -5.50 7.63
C PRO A 20 22.87 -6.50 6.54
N ASN A 21 21.88 -6.13 5.74
CA ASN A 21 21.33 -6.96 4.66
C ASN A 21 20.81 -8.34 5.11
N SER A 22 20.41 -8.47 6.38
CA SER A 22 19.74 -9.66 6.90
C SER A 22 18.36 -9.31 7.46
N LEU A 23 17.49 -10.30 7.58
CA LEU A 23 16.15 -10.13 8.14
C LEU A 23 16.03 -10.80 9.51
N GLN A 24 15.02 -10.37 10.26
CA GLN A 24 14.53 -11.09 11.43
C GLN A 24 13.01 -11.04 11.43
N GLN A 25 12.37 -12.20 11.34
CA GLN A 25 10.94 -12.34 11.53
C GLN A 25 10.62 -12.35 13.02
N PHE A 26 9.60 -11.60 13.42
CA PHE A 26 9.06 -11.62 14.78
C PHE A 26 7.59 -12.05 14.73
N ASN A 27 7.29 -13.24 15.23
CA ASN A 27 5.91 -13.69 15.37
C ASN A 27 5.28 -12.98 16.57
N LEU A 28 4.51 -11.94 16.29
CA LEU A 28 3.91 -11.08 17.31
C LEU A 28 2.80 -11.83 18.07
N PRO A 29 2.66 -11.61 19.39
CA PRO A 29 1.53 -12.17 20.12
C PRO A 29 0.22 -11.57 19.61
N ASN A 30 -0.85 -12.37 19.63
CA ASN A 30 -2.16 -11.90 19.20
C ASN A 30 -2.59 -10.66 20.01
N ARG A 31 -2.86 -9.58 19.29
CA ARG A 31 -3.46 -8.33 19.79
C ARG A 31 -4.57 -7.87 18.84
N ASN A 32 -5.33 -8.83 18.29
CA ASN A 32 -6.40 -8.53 17.35
C ASN A 32 -7.40 -7.57 17.99
N ILE A 33 -7.91 -6.69 17.15
CA ILE A 33 -8.86 -5.65 17.54
C ILE A 33 -10.07 -5.76 16.63
N ASN A 34 -11.24 -5.64 17.23
CA ASN A 34 -12.51 -5.70 16.52
C ASN A 34 -13.31 -4.43 16.82
N ASN A 35 -13.94 -3.91 15.78
CA ASN A 35 -14.86 -2.78 15.79
C ASN A 35 -14.20 -1.42 16.10
N THR A 36 -14.97 -0.35 15.93
CA THR A 36 -14.58 0.99 16.34
C THR A 36 -14.19 1.04 17.84
N GLY A 37 -13.12 1.73 18.19
CA GLY A 37 -12.72 1.93 19.58
C GLY A 37 -11.44 2.75 19.80
N PHE A 38 -11.12 2.94 21.08
CA PHE A 38 -9.86 3.51 21.57
C PHE A 38 -9.11 2.45 22.39
N TYR A 39 -7.81 2.31 22.13
CA TYR A 39 -6.98 1.24 22.69
C TYR A 39 -5.68 1.81 23.24
N ALA A 40 -5.63 1.98 24.56
CA ALA A 40 -4.45 2.52 25.25
C ALA A 40 -3.29 1.51 25.24
N GLY A 41 -2.11 1.92 24.76
CA GLY A 41 -0.90 1.09 24.67
C GLY A 41 -1.05 -0.17 23.82
N GLY A 42 -2.02 -0.19 22.91
CA GLY A 42 -2.33 -1.37 22.12
C GLY A 42 -1.33 -1.65 20.99
N ALA A 43 -0.63 -0.62 20.50
CA ALA A 43 0.34 -0.77 19.42
C ALA A 43 1.65 -1.44 19.86
N PHE A 44 2.32 -2.08 18.91
CA PHE A 44 3.72 -2.45 19.04
C PHE A 44 4.62 -1.27 18.68
N LYS A 45 5.79 -1.19 19.31
CA LYS A 45 6.84 -0.24 18.95
C LYS A 45 8.09 -0.99 18.53
N ILE A 46 8.64 -0.63 17.38
CA ILE A 46 9.94 -1.15 16.92
C ILE A 46 10.98 -0.07 17.18
N VAL A 47 12.09 -0.45 17.81
CA VAL A 47 13.24 0.43 18.07
C VAL A 47 14.49 -0.26 17.60
N SER A 48 15.33 0.47 16.87
CA SER A 48 16.63 0.00 16.38
C SER A 48 17.69 1.08 16.60
N ASP A 49 18.94 0.65 16.77
CA ASP A 49 20.08 1.56 16.97
C ASP A 49 20.60 2.16 15.65
N ILE A 50 20.22 1.55 14.52
CA ILE A 50 20.51 2.01 13.15
C ILE A 50 19.21 1.98 12.33
N PRO A 51 19.13 2.73 11.21
CA PRO A 51 17.98 2.64 10.30
C PRO A 51 17.73 1.21 9.85
N VAL A 52 16.47 0.80 9.89
CA VAL A 52 15.99 -0.49 9.38
C VAL A 52 14.80 -0.24 8.48
N ILE A 53 14.58 -1.15 7.54
CA ILE A 53 13.28 -1.31 6.89
C ILE A 53 12.49 -2.36 7.66
N ALA A 54 11.17 -2.20 7.73
CA ALA A 54 10.28 -3.13 8.41
C ALA A 54 9.03 -3.34 7.56
N TYR A 55 8.56 -4.58 7.53
CA TYR A 55 7.34 -4.98 6.85
C TYR A 55 6.43 -5.68 7.87
N GLN A 56 5.14 -5.38 7.80
CA GLN A 56 4.11 -6.06 8.58
C GLN A 56 3.36 -7.02 7.67
N PHE A 57 3.07 -8.22 8.17
CA PHE A 57 2.23 -9.23 7.50
C PHE A 57 1.10 -9.61 8.44
N GLN A 58 -0.14 -9.70 7.93
CA GLN A 58 -1.34 -9.96 8.74
C GLN A 58 -2.19 -11.11 8.18
N PRO A 59 -1.86 -12.38 8.49
CA PRO A 59 -0.62 -12.88 9.09
C PRO A 59 0.42 -13.26 8.03
N VAL A 60 1.63 -13.61 8.48
CA VAL A 60 2.72 -14.14 7.60
C VAL A 60 2.52 -15.63 7.22
N ASP A 61 1.42 -16.25 7.63
CA ASP A 61 1.11 -17.66 7.33
C ASP A 61 -0.05 -17.76 6.34
N GLY A 62 0.24 -17.52 5.07
CA GLY A 62 -0.75 -17.55 3.99
C GLY A 62 -1.41 -18.91 3.76
N VAL A 63 -0.69 -20.00 4.03
CA VAL A 63 -1.12 -21.37 3.73
C VAL A 63 -2.28 -21.81 4.63
N THR A 64 -2.33 -21.34 5.88
CA THR A 64 -3.40 -21.73 6.81
C THR A 64 -4.39 -20.62 7.14
N SER A 65 -4.04 -19.35 6.91
CA SER A 65 -4.97 -18.25 7.12
C SER A 65 -6.02 -18.16 6.00
N PHE A 66 -5.63 -18.46 4.75
CA PHE A 66 -6.41 -18.14 3.54
C PHE A 66 -6.85 -16.68 3.49
N THR A 67 -6.09 -15.83 4.18
CA THR A 67 -6.29 -14.39 4.19
C THR A 67 -5.05 -13.71 4.75
N SER A 68 -4.48 -12.77 4.00
CA SER A 68 -3.34 -11.98 4.42
C SER A 68 -3.18 -10.72 3.57
N ASP A 69 -2.41 -9.79 4.10
CA ASP A 69 -1.76 -8.78 3.27
C ASP A 69 -0.48 -8.33 3.97
N ALA A 70 0.27 -7.45 3.32
CA ALA A 70 1.48 -6.89 3.87
C ALA A 70 1.50 -5.35 3.75
N SER A 71 2.34 -4.71 4.55
CA SER A 71 2.56 -3.28 4.46
C SER A 71 4.02 -2.95 4.72
N LEU A 72 4.53 -1.98 3.96
CA LEU A 72 5.77 -1.29 4.33
C LEU A 72 5.52 -0.46 5.58
N LEU A 73 6.28 -0.69 6.65
CA LEU A 73 6.19 0.13 7.84
C LEU A 73 7.05 1.39 7.72
N LEU A 74 6.41 2.56 7.88
CA LEU A 74 7.09 3.86 7.80
C LEU A 74 7.67 4.26 9.18
N PRO A 75 8.93 4.72 9.25
CA PRO A 75 9.55 5.12 10.50
C PRO A 75 8.96 6.42 11.04
N THR A 76 8.90 6.56 12.37
CA THR A 76 8.31 7.74 13.04
C THR A 76 8.95 9.08 12.65
N SER A 77 10.19 9.07 12.18
CA SER A 77 10.90 10.26 11.67
C SER A 77 10.37 10.78 10.34
N ALA A 78 9.57 9.99 9.63
CA ALA A 78 9.06 10.30 8.29
C ALA A 78 7.52 10.28 8.22
N LEU A 79 6.85 10.04 9.34
CA LEU A 79 5.39 10.14 9.41
C LEU A 79 4.92 11.59 9.32
N ASP A 80 3.69 11.74 8.85
CA ASP A 80 3.03 13.02 8.66
C ASP A 80 1.98 13.25 9.75
N ARG A 81 1.44 14.46 9.79
CA ARG A 81 0.23 14.84 10.53
C ARG A 81 -1.01 14.81 9.67
N PHE A 82 -0.86 14.83 8.34
CA PHE A 82 -1.96 14.97 7.39
C PHE A 82 -2.08 13.73 6.51
N TYR A 83 -3.28 13.16 6.43
CA TYR A 83 -3.55 11.97 5.63
C TYR A 83 -4.89 12.06 4.94
N TYR A 84 -4.94 11.52 3.72
CA TYR A 84 -6.17 10.96 3.18
C TYR A 84 -6.15 9.45 3.36
N VAL A 85 -7.26 8.90 3.83
CA VAL A 85 -7.50 7.45 3.79
C VAL A 85 -7.77 7.07 2.35
N VAL A 86 -7.12 6.00 1.92
CA VAL A 86 -7.23 5.44 0.59
C VAL A 86 -7.27 3.92 0.72
N GLY A 87 -8.31 3.28 0.22
CA GLY A 87 -8.49 1.84 0.36
C GLY A 87 -9.64 1.29 -0.46
N TRP A 88 -9.96 0.02 -0.20
CA TRP A 88 -11.07 -0.69 -0.81
C TRP A 88 -12.29 -0.76 0.11
N GLY A 89 -13.46 -0.95 -0.50
CA GLY A 89 -14.75 -0.99 0.19
C GLY A 89 -15.51 -2.30 -0.03
N PRO A 90 -15.95 -2.55 -1.27
CA PRO A 90 -16.83 -3.67 -1.58
C PRO A 90 -16.25 -5.01 -1.11
N GLY A 91 -17.04 -5.82 -0.40
CA GLY A 91 -16.57 -7.10 0.10
C GLY A 91 -17.57 -7.76 1.03
N GLY A 92 -17.13 -8.73 1.83
CA GLY A 92 -17.89 -9.21 3.00
C GLY A 92 -17.50 -8.49 4.29
N GLY A 93 -16.53 -7.57 4.21
CA GLY A 93 -16.01 -6.82 5.33
C GLY A 93 -16.17 -5.31 5.24
N ASN A 94 -16.23 -4.70 6.43
CA ASN A 94 -16.28 -3.24 6.52
C ASN A 94 -14.87 -2.66 6.43
N PRO A 95 -14.67 -1.57 5.68
CA PRO A 95 -13.43 -0.80 5.71
C PRO A 95 -13.17 -0.21 7.07
N GLN A 96 -11.90 -0.18 7.46
CA GLN A 96 -11.44 0.35 8.73
C GLN A 96 -10.21 1.23 8.54
N VAL A 97 -10.01 2.12 9.51
CA VAL A 97 -8.83 2.95 9.61
C VAL A 97 -8.26 2.82 11.02
N ASN A 98 -6.96 2.56 11.11
CA ASN A 98 -6.22 2.56 12.37
C ASN A 98 -5.33 3.80 12.45
N ILE A 99 -5.44 4.56 13.52
CA ILE A 99 -4.66 5.79 13.76
C ILE A 99 -3.82 5.61 15.00
N VAL A 100 -2.51 5.47 14.85
CA VAL A 100 -1.56 5.20 15.96
C VAL A 100 -0.78 6.47 16.31
N ALA A 101 -0.82 6.86 17.58
CA ALA A 101 -0.06 8.00 18.08
C ALA A 101 1.41 7.65 18.29
N THR A 102 2.31 8.51 17.82
CA THR A 102 3.76 8.33 18.00
C THR A 102 4.36 9.20 19.10
N GLN A 103 3.57 10.09 19.66
CA GLN A 103 3.98 11.02 20.71
C GLN A 103 2.86 11.17 21.74
N ASN A 104 3.24 11.45 22.99
CA ASN A 104 2.27 11.75 24.04
C ASN A 104 1.52 13.05 23.75
N GLY A 105 0.28 13.14 24.19
CA GLY A 105 -0.50 14.37 23.99
C GLY A 105 -0.98 14.60 22.55
N THR A 106 -1.10 13.54 21.74
CA THR A 106 -1.55 13.64 20.34
C THR A 106 -3.05 13.86 20.28
N VAL A 107 -3.47 14.93 19.59
CA VAL A 107 -4.86 15.26 19.33
C VAL A 107 -5.13 15.00 17.86
N VAL A 108 -6.20 14.28 17.56
CA VAL A 108 -6.58 13.88 16.20
C VAL A 108 -7.93 14.47 15.84
N THR A 109 -8.06 14.99 14.61
CA THR A 109 -9.32 15.37 13.99
C THR A 109 -9.51 14.54 12.72
N MET A 110 -10.69 13.97 12.54
CA MET A 110 -11.06 13.23 11.34
C MET A 110 -12.32 13.81 10.71
N THR A 111 -12.32 13.95 9.39
CA THR A 111 -13.50 14.28 8.59
C THR A 111 -13.78 13.10 7.65
N PRO A 112 -14.66 12.17 8.03
CA PRO A 112 -14.86 10.95 7.26
C PRO A 112 -15.71 11.21 6.02
N ASN A 113 -15.41 10.51 4.92
CA ASN A 113 -16.22 10.58 3.69
C ASN A 113 -17.56 9.81 3.83
N LEU A 114 -17.66 8.92 4.82
CA LEU A 114 -18.84 8.13 5.14
C LEU A 114 -19.15 8.19 6.63
N THR A 115 -20.39 7.86 6.99
CA THR A 115 -20.74 7.73 8.41
C THR A 115 -20.02 6.53 9.02
N THR A 116 -19.41 6.70 10.19
CA THR A 116 -18.70 5.62 10.89
C THR A 116 -19.58 4.94 11.93
N LEU A 117 -19.21 3.72 12.32
CA LEU A 117 -19.82 3.03 13.45
C LEU A 117 -19.30 3.61 14.78
N ALA A 118 -20.18 3.70 15.77
CA ALA A 118 -19.78 4.00 17.15
C ALA A 118 -19.15 2.76 17.80
N GLY A 119 -18.25 2.96 18.77
CA GLY A 119 -17.70 1.88 19.57
C GLY A 119 -16.79 2.35 20.69
N GLY A 120 -16.87 1.69 21.85
CA GLY A 120 -16.20 2.14 23.07
C GLY A 120 -16.55 3.61 23.41
N PRO A 121 -15.56 4.50 23.62
CA PRO A 121 -15.80 5.92 23.86
C PRO A 121 -16.01 6.75 22.58
N ILE A 122 -15.94 6.13 21.40
CA ILE A 122 -15.98 6.83 20.11
C ILE A 122 -17.42 6.86 19.58
N PRO A 123 -18.01 8.04 19.33
CA PRO A 123 -19.34 8.13 18.74
C PRO A 123 -19.31 7.79 17.25
N ALA A 124 -20.48 7.51 16.67
CA ALA A 124 -20.64 7.50 15.23
C ALA A 124 -20.41 8.92 14.69
N ILE A 125 -19.56 9.05 13.68
CA ILE A 125 -19.19 10.34 13.10
C ILE A 125 -19.93 10.46 11.76
N PRO A 126 -20.80 11.47 11.56
CA PRO A 126 -21.48 11.65 10.29
C PRO A 126 -20.50 11.99 9.15
N ALA A 127 -20.80 11.50 7.94
CA ALA A 127 -20.06 11.87 6.73
C ALA A 127 -19.91 13.39 6.58
N GLY A 128 -18.72 13.84 6.17
CA GLY A 128 -18.38 15.24 5.91
C GLY A 128 -18.29 16.12 7.16
N THR A 129 -18.44 15.56 8.37
CA THR A 129 -18.38 16.33 9.62
C THR A 129 -17.03 16.13 10.30
N ALA A 130 -16.26 17.21 10.45
CA ALA A 130 -15.02 17.18 11.22
C ALA A 130 -15.30 16.85 12.68
N TYR A 131 -14.63 15.84 13.21
CA TYR A 131 -14.71 15.41 14.60
C TYR A 131 -13.33 15.33 15.22
N THR A 132 -13.07 16.17 16.22
CA THR A 132 -11.89 16.08 17.07
C THR A 132 -12.16 15.08 18.18
N PHE A 133 -11.33 14.04 18.26
CA PHE A 133 -11.48 13.01 19.28
C PHE A 133 -11.26 13.59 20.68
N THR A 134 -12.11 13.18 21.62
CA THR A 134 -12.00 13.63 23.02
C THR A 134 -10.87 12.93 23.77
N GLN A 135 -10.39 11.80 23.25
CA GLN A 135 -9.23 11.08 23.76
C GLN A 135 -7.97 11.77 23.25
N VAL A 136 -7.20 12.35 24.17
CA VAL A 136 -5.82 12.75 23.89
C VAL A 136 -4.97 11.48 23.94
N LEU A 137 -4.36 11.12 22.80
CA LEU A 137 -3.64 9.86 22.63
C LEU A 137 -2.22 9.98 23.15
N ASP A 138 -1.77 9.00 23.93
CA ASP A 138 -0.36 8.85 24.27
C ASP A 138 0.39 7.95 23.28
N GLU A 139 1.73 8.00 23.28
CA GLU A 139 2.54 7.18 22.37
C GLU A 139 2.16 5.70 22.47
N GLY A 140 1.81 5.05 21.36
CA GLY A 140 1.39 3.65 21.31
C GLY A 140 -0.10 3.41 21.61
N ASP A 141 -0.85 4.45 21.93
CA ASP A 141 -2.31 4.42 21.88
C ASP A 141 -2.76 4.51 20.43
N PHE A 142 -3.90 3.89 20.10
CA PHE A 142 -4.48 4.02 18.79
C PHE A 142 -6.01 4.05 18.81
N LEU A 143 -6.57 4.57 17.72
CA LEU A 143 -8.00 4.56 17.40
C LEU A 143 -8.23 3.60 16.24
N GLN A 144 -9.24 2.74 16.33
CA GLN A 144 -9.77 2.00 15.19
C GLN A 144 -11.14 2.57 14.86
N ILE A 145 -11.39 2.87 13.59
CA ILE A 145 -12.64 3.45 13.12
C ILE A 145 -13.17 2.60 11.97
N GLU A 146 -14.39 2.09 12.11
CA GLU A 146 -15.03 1.24 11.11
C GLU A 146 -16.14 2.00 10.36
N ALA A 147 -16.23 1.75 9.06
CA ALA A 147 -17.32 2.23 8.22
C ALA A 147 -18.65 1.57 8.61
N ASN A 148 -19.78 2.27 8.44
CA ASN A 148 -21.10 1.68 8.66
C ASN A 148 -21.66 0.88 7.46
N SER A 149 -20.82 0.62 6.45
CA SER A 149 -21.17 -0.10 5.22
C SER A 149 -19.91 -0.58 4.51
N GLU A 150 -20.08 -1.45 3.51
CA GLU A 150 -19.02 -1.92 2.59
C GLU A 150 -18.61 -0.86 1.54
N THR A 151 -18.87 0.43 1.80
CA THR A 151 -18.41 1.52 0.92
C THR A 151 -17.02 1.99 1.40
N PRO A 152 -16.05 2.28 0.51
CA PRO A 152 -14.69 2.62 0.95
C PRO A 152 -14.65 3.89 1.81
N LEU A 153 -13.87 3.89 2.90
CA LEU A 153 -13.55 5.12 3.67
C LEU A 153 -12.62 6.08 2.93
N SER A 154 -12.21 5.72 1.71
CA SER A 154 -11.48 6.52 0.75
C SER A 154 -12.00 7.96 0.69
N GLY A 155 -11.09 8.93 0.81
CA GLY A 155 -11.40 10.36 0.86
C GLY A 155 -11.63 10.93 2.26
N THR A 156 -11.62 10.09 3.30
CA THR A 156 -11.58 10.56 4.70
C THR A 156 -10.29 11.33 4.95
N TYR A 157 -10.40 12.56 5.46
CA TYR A 157 -9.26 13.40 5.79
C TYR A 157 -8.96 13.32 7.29
N ILE A 158 -7.67 13.17 7.63
CA ILE A 158 -7.18 13.10 9.01
C ILE A 158 -6.09 14.15 9.20
N GLU A 159 -6.18 14.90 10.28
CA GLU A 159 -5.13 15.81 10.75
C GLU A 159 -4.83 15.58 12.24
N ALA A 160 -3.59 15.80 12.65
CA ALA A 160 -3.16 15.61 14.02
C ALA A 160 -2.20 16.69 14.52
N SER A 161 -2.11 16.87 15.84
CA SER A 161 -1.16 17.81 16.46
C SER A 161 0.30 17.36 16.37
N HIS A 162 0.53 16.04 16.31
CA HIS A 162 1.84 15.40 16.16
C HIS A 162 1.79 14.35 15.06
N PRO A 163 2.94 13.90 14.50
CA PRO A 163 2.96 12.83 13.54
C PRO A 163 2.28 11.55 14.03
N ILE A 164 1.48 10.93 13.17
CA ILE A 164 0.71 9.70 13.45
C ILE A 164 0.97 8.68 12.35
N SER A 165 0.77 7.40 12.66
CA SER A 165 0.66 6.35 11.64
C SER A 165 -0.81 6.13 11.30
N VAL A 166 -1.14 6.02 10.02
CA VAL A 166 -2.50 5.72 9.55
C VAL A 166 -2.44 4.45 8.72
N PHE A 167 -3.24 3.45 9.07
CA PHE A 167 -3.44 2.25 8.25
C PHE A 167 -4.85 2.27 7.66
N SER A 168 -4.95 1.93 6.38
CA SER A 168 -6.21 1.71 5.68
C SER A 168 -6.38 0.21 5.48
N THR A 169 -7.53 -0.35 5.90
CA THR A 169 -7.74 -1.80 5.84
C THR A 169 -9.18 -2.18 5.54
N ASN A 170 -9.39 -3.40 5.05
CA ASN A 170 -10.67 -4.09 5.01
C ASN A 170 -10.41 -5.56 5.35
N TRP A 171 -11.15 -6.16 6.29
CA TRP A 171 -10.91 -7.53 6.72
C TRP A 171 -11.44 -8.61 5.75
N CYS A 172 -12.14 -8.24 4.68
CA CYS A 172 -12.68 -9.13 3.65
C CYS A 172 -13.15 -8.28 2.45
N ALA A 173 -12.20 -7.82 1.63
CA ALA A 173 -12.40 -7.08 0.39
C ALA A 173 -12.58 -8.00 -0.82
N ASN A 174 -13.65 -7.83 -1.60
CA ASN A 174 -13.81 -8.48 -2.92
C ASN A 174 -13.43 -7.49 -4.02
N ILE A 175 -12.42 -7.82 -4.83
CA ILE A 175 -11.87 -6.92 -5.86
C ILE A 175 -12.02 -7.60 -7.24
N PRO A 176 -12.71 -6.99 -8.22
CA PRO A 176 -13.16 -5.59 -8.27
C PRO A 176 -14.56 -5.31 -7.70
N ASN A 177 -15.32 -6.32 -7.27
CA ASN A 177 -16.67 -6.12 -6.71
C ASN A 177 -17.17 -7.39 -6.01
N THR A 178 -18.32 -7.29 -5.34
CA THR A 178 -18.95 -8.37 -4.57
C THR A 178 -19.54 -9.52 -5.41
N ILE A 179 -19.46 -9.46 -6.74
CA ILE A 179 -19.97 -10.53 -7.63
C ILE A 179 -18.91 -11.63 -7.78
N VAL A 180 -17.62 -11.30 -7.66
CA VAL A 180 -16.53 -12.27 -7.79
C VAL A 180 -15.99 -12.69 -6.44
N CYS A 181 -15.84 -13.99 -6.24
CA CYS A 181 -15.12 -14.53 -5.09
C CYS A 181 -13.61 -14.61 -5.40
N CYS A 182 -12.74 -14.64 -4.42
CA CYS A 182 -13.01 -14.56 -2.98
C CYS A 182 -12.43 -13.28 -2.37
N CYS A 183 -12.84 -13.01 -1.13
CA CYS A 183 -12.37 -11.82 -0.45
C CYS A 183 -11.09 -12.12 0.33
N ASP A 184 -10.32 -11.08 0.60
CA ASP A 184 -9.16 -11.16 1.48
C ASP A 184 -9.12 -9.95 2.42
N HIS A 185 -8.37 -10.07 3.51
CA HIS A 185 -7.85 -8.94 4.24
C HIS A 185 -6.96 -8.12 3.30
N VAL A 186 -7.11 -6.80 3.34
CA VAL A 186 -6.19 -5.88 2.68
C VAL A 186 -5.77 -4.81 3.66
N GLU A 187 -4.50 -4.41 3.65
CA GLU A 187 -3.97 -3.40 4.57
C GLU A 187 -2.78 -2.64 3.96
N GLU A 188 -2.75 -1.33 4.16
CA GLU A 188 -1.58 -0.51 3.84
C GLU A 188 -1.33 0.55 4.92
N GLN A 189 -0.07 0.75 5.32
CA GLN A 189 0.32 1.93 6.09
C GLN A 189 0.43 3.13 5.14
N MET A 190 -0.50 4.06 5.26
CA MET A 190 -0.64 5.17 4.34
C MET A 190 0.60 6.06 4.30
N ILE A 191 1.04 6.42 3.09
CA ILE A 191 2.03 7.48 2.87
C ILE A 191 1.39 8.83 3.23
N GLY A 192 2.09 9.60 4.06
CA GLY A 192 1.66 10.94 4.47
C GLY A 192 1.40 11.89 3.30
N LEU A 193 0.39 12.75 3.42
CA LEU A 193 -0.08 13.63 2.35
C LEU A 193 1.02 14.57 1.84
N GLN A 194 1.97 14.95 2.69
CA GLN A 194 3.10 15.79 2.32
C GLN A 194 4.16 15.06 1.49
N SER A 195 4.14 13.72 1.43
CA SER A 195 5.06 12.90 0.63
C SER A 195 4.48 12.49 -0.73
N TRP A 196 3.25 12.90 -1.04
CA TRP A 196 2.60 12.60 -2.32
C TRP A 196 3.25 13.39 -3.47
N GLY A 197 3.52 12.71 -4.58
CA GLY A 197 4.14 13.30 -5.77
C GLY A 197 3.16 13.54 -6.91
N ASN A 198 3.70 13.92 -8.07
CA ASN A 198 2.92 14.24 -9.27
C ASN A 198 3.07 13.21 -10.38
N THR A 199 4.11 12.35 -10.31
CA THR A 199 4.41 11.36 -11.35
C THR A 199 4.54 9.97 -10.77
N TYR A 200 3.79 9.02 -11.32
CA TYR A 200 3.80 7.62 -10.92
C TYR A 200 3.95 6.74 -12.16
N VAL A 201 4.74 5.68 -12.02
CA VAL A 201 4.70 4.56 -12.96
C VAL A 201 3.75 3.53 -12.37
N ALA A 202 2.58 3.37 -12.99
CA ALA A 202 1.61 2.33 -12.66
C ALA A 202 2.09 1.00 -13.24
N ALA A 203 3.01 0.36 -12.51
CA ALA A 203 3.65 -0.89 -12.86
C ALA A 203 2.79 -2.07 -12.41
N ARG A 204 2.03 -2.63 -13.34
CA ARG A 204 1.02 -3.66 -13.06
C ARG A 204 1.62 -4.92 -12.39
N MET A 205 0.90 -5.54 -11.46
CA MET A 205 1.15 -6.87 -10.91
C MET A 205 1.18 -7.97 -11.98
N PRO A 206 1.89 -9.09 -11.73
CA PRO A 206 2.02 -10.17 -12.71
C PRO A 206 0.67 -10.66 -13.27
N VAL A 207 0.66 -11.00 -14.56
CA VAL A 207 -0.50 -11.63 -15.20
C VAL A 207 -0.59 -13.08 -14.73
N ARG A 208 -1.68 -13.44 -14.04
CA ARG A 208 -1.89 -14.81 -13.51
C ARG A 208 -2.43 -15.78 -14.57
N ASN A 209 -3.11 -15.29 -15.60
CA ASN A 209 -3.51 -16.08 -16.77
C ASN A 209 -3.17 -15.37 -18.08
N SER A 210 -2.22 -15.92 -18.86
CA SER A 210 -1.76 -15.31 -20.11
C SER A 210 -2.76 -15.42 -21.28
N GLY A 211 -3.73 -16.34 -21.23
CA GLY A 211 -4.73 -16.52 -22.28
C GLY A 211 -5.85 -15.49 -22.21
N THR A 212 -6.32 -15.18 -21.00
CA THR A 212 -7.31 -14.14 -20.72
C THR A 212 -6.87 -13.33 -19.50
N PRO A 213 -5.89 -12.42 -19.66
CA PRO A 213 -5.41 -11.61 -18.54
C PRO A 213 -6.56 -10.81 -17.92
N GLU A 214 -6.72 -10.92 -16.62
CA GLU A 214 -7.62 -10.06 -15.85
C GLU A 214 -7.21 -8.58 -16.01
N PRO A 215 -8.10 -7.61 -15.82
CA PRO A 215 -7.68 -6.24 -15.60
C PRO A 215 -7.10 -6.07 -14.18
N THR A 216 -6.12 -5.18 -14.05
CA THR A 216 -5.67 -4.66 -12.75
C THR A 216 -6.53 -3.48 -12.36
N ILE A 217 -6.87 -3.39 -11.08
CA ILE A 217 -7.65 -2.30 -10.54
C ILE A 217 -6.73 -1.27 -9.93
N TRP A 218 -7.00 0.01 -10.23
CA TRP A 218 -6.24 1.13 -9.73
C TRP A 218 -7.16 2.17 -9.14
N HIS A 219 -6.72 2.84 -8.08
CA HIS A 219 -7.32 4.08 -7.66
C HIS A 219 -6.32 5.23 -7.76
N VAL A 220 -6.72 6.34 -8.37
CA VAL A 220 -5.92 7.58 -8.42
C VAL A 220 -6.62 8.66 -7.61
N PHE A 221 -5.99 9.16 -6.56
CA PHE A 221 -6.54 10.11 -5.59
C PHE A 221 -5.96 11.50 -5.75
N ALA A 222 -6.79 12.54 -5.67
CA ALA A 222 -6.33 13.92 -5.68
C ALA A 222 -6.23 14.52 -4.28
N SER A 223 -5.08 15.13 -3.97
CA SER A 223 -4.88 15.88 -2.72
C SER A 223 -5.58 17.24 -2.71
N GLN A 224 -5.86 17.81 -3.89
CA GLN A 224 -6.30 19.20 -4.05
C GLN A 224 -7.46 19.32 -5.06
N ASN A 225 -8.25 20.38 -4.92
CA ASN A 225 -9.35 20.66 -5.84
C ASN A 225 -8.86 20.97 -7.25
N ASN A 226 -9.65 20.60 -8.25
CA ASN A 226 -9.34 20.81 -9.67
C ASN A 226 -7.96 20.26 -10.07
N THR A 227 -7.63 19.04 -9.63
CA THR A 227 -6.41 18.32 -10.05
C THR A 227 -6.65 17.69 -11.41
N GLN A 228 -5.78 17.98 -12.37
CA GLN A 228 -5.79 17.45 -13.74
C GLN A 228 -4.86 16.26 -13.85
N ILE A 229 -5.39 15.10 -14.20
CA ILE A 229 -4.67 13.83 -14.28
C ILE A 229 -4.57 13.37 -15.73
N TYR A 230 -3.39 12.94 -16.14
CA TYR A 230 -3.05 12.49 -17.48
C TYR A 230 -2.48 11.08 -17.44
N PHE A 231 -2.77 10.31 -18.49
CA PHE A 231 -2.32 8.94 -18.66
C PHE A 231 -1.52 8.79 -19.95
N SER A 232 -0.35 8.14 -19.88
CA SER A 232 0.47 7.79 -21.04
C SER A 232 0.76 6.29 -21.00
N ALA A 233 0.39 5.58 -22.07
CA ALA A 233 0.49 4.13 -22.14
C ALA A 233 0.63 3.67 -23.58
N HIS A 234 1.15 2.45 -23.78
CA HIS A 234 1.16 1.83 -25.10
C HIS A 234 -0.26 1.65 -25.64
N ALA A 235 -0.44 1.76 -26.97
CA ALA A 235 -1.75 1.68 -27.64
C ALA A 235 -2.50 0.33 -27.45
N GLN A 236 -1.82 -0.69 -26.92
CA GLN A 236 -2.40 -1.99 -26.56
C GLN A 236 -2.92 -2.06 -25.12
N VAL A 237 -2.62 -1.05 -24.30
CA VAL A 237 -3.20 -0.89 -22.97
C VAL A 237 -4.62 -0.34 -23.14
N THR A 238 -5.58 -0.96 -22.45
CA THR A 238 -7.01 -0.64 -22.55
C THR A 238 -7.59 -0.37 -21.15
N GLY A 239 -8.73 0.32 -21.10
CA GLY A 239 -9.41 0.67 -19.84
C GLY A 239 -9.03 2.03 -19.25
N LEU A 240 -8.04 2.73 -19.82
CA LEU A 240 -7.73 4.11 -19.46
C LEU A 240 -8.72 5.10 -20.07
N PRO A 241 -9.20 6.11 -19.32
CA PRO A 241 -10.09 7.14 -19.84
C PRO A 241 -9.32 8.19 -20.65
N THR A 242 -10.06 9.00 -21.42
CA THR A 242 -9.49 10.13 -22.15
C THR A 242 -8.86 11.14 -21.19
N SER A 243 -7.61 11.53 -21.43
CA SER A 243 -6.95 12.57 -20.64
C SER A 243 -7.33 13.99 -21.09
N PRO A 244 -7.38 14.98 -20.18
CA PRO A 244 -7.24 14.84 -18.73
C PRO A 244 -8.53 14.40 -18.04
N GLN A 245 -8.39 13.75 -16.88
CA GLN A 245 -9.45 13.60 -15.89
C GLN A 245 -9.32 14.71 -14.84
N THR A 246 -10.44 15.21 -14.32
CA THR A 246 -10.45 16.26 -13.27
C THR A 246 -11.01 15.68 -11.97
N LEU A 247 -10.25 15.78 -10.88
CA LEU A 247 -10.68 15.37 -9.54
C LEU A 247 -10.60 16.53 -8.55
N ASN A 248 -11.49 16.52 -7.55
CA ASN A 248 -11.39 17.39 -6.39
C ASN A 248 -10.66 16.72 -5.22
N ALA A 249 -10.28 17.49 -4.21
CA ALA A 249 -9.58 16.97 -3.03
C ALA A 249 -10.39 15.84 -2.37
N GLY A 250 -9.71 14.73 -2.05
CA GLY A 250 -10.33 13.54 -1.47
C GLY A 250 -11.16 12.70 -2.44
N GLN A 251 -11.31 13.12 -3.70
CA GLN A 251 -11.93 12.28 -4.74
C GLN A 251 -10.90 11.33 -5.35
N PHE A 252 -11.39 10.21 -5.85
CA PHE A 252 -10.59 9.26 -6.60
C PHE A 252 -11.26 8.83 -7.90
N LEU A 253 -10.42 8.41 -8.83
CA LEU A 253 -10.80 7.74 -10.06
C LEU A 253 -10.48 6.26 -9.92
N SER A 254 -11.47 5.39 -10.13
CA SER A 254 -11.26 3.94 -10.20
C SER A 254 -11.07 3.51 -11.65
N LEU A 255 -10.01 2.76 -11.91
CA LEU A 255 -9.61 2.29 -13.23
C LEU A 255 -9.56 0.77 -13.23
N SER A 256 -9.99 0.17 -14.33
CA SER A 256 -9.84 -1.25 -14.62
C SER A 256 -9.04 -1.36 -15.91
N VAL A 257 -7.73 -1.61 -15.78
CA VAL A 257 -6.75 -1.49 -16.86
C VAL A 257 -6.23 -2.86 -17.26
N SER A 258 -6.20 -3.14 -18.55
CA SER A 258 -5.68 -4.40 -19.10
C SER A 258 -4.81 -4.14 -20.32
N GLY A 259 -4.28 -5.19 -20.93
CA GLY A 259 -3.45 -5.11 -22.12
C GLY A 259 -3.11 -6.48 -22.69
N THR A 260 -2.16 -6.52 -23.62
CA THR A 260 -1.67 -7.77 -24.23
C THR A 260 -0.52 -8.33 -23.41
N VAL A 261 -0.10 -9.58 -23.64
CA VAL A 261 1.10 -10.14 -22.98
C VAL A 261 2.35 -9.27 -23.21
N ALA A 262 2.48 -8.63 -24.37
CA ALA A 262 3.61 -7.75 -24.69
C ALA A 262 3.51 -6.36 -24.04
N ASN A 263 2.30 -5.92 -23.68
CA ASN A 263 2.02 -4.63 -23.07
C ASN A 263 0.90 -4.83 -22.03
N PRO A 264 1.22 -5.40 -20.86
CA PRO A 264 0.24 -6.04 -19.96
C PRO A 264 -0.72 -5.06 -19.27
N GLY A 265 -0.50 -3.76 -19.41
CA GLY A 265 -1.30 -2.73 -18.74
C GLY A 265 -0.46 -1.76 -17.91
N ASP A 266 0.84 -1.61 -18.21
CA ASP A 266 1.69 -0.58 -17.62
C ASP A 266 1.42 0.79 -18.22
N PHE A 267 1.39 1.82 -17.38
CA PHE A 267 1.19 3.20 -17.80
C PHE A 267 1.86 4.20 -16.85
N ILE A 268 2.03 5.42 -17.33
CA ILE A 268 2.49 6.56 -16.54
C ILE A 268 1.27 7.41 -16.18
N VAL A 269 1.15 7.78 -14.91
CA VAL A 269 0.18 8.76 -14.41
C VAL A 269 0.94 10.04 -14.07
N THR A 270 0.52 11.16 -14.65
CA THR A 270 1.02 12.49 -14.28
C THR A 270 -0.12 13.40 -13.87
N ALA A 271 0.15 14.34 -12.98
CA ALA A 271 -0.81 15.35 -12.55
C ALA A 271 -0.18 16.73 -12.35
N ASP A 272 -1.01 17.77 -12.45
CA ASP A 272 -0.60 19.16 -12.18
C ASP A 272 -0.50 19.46 -10.66
N LYS A 273 -1.11 18.61 -9.82
CA LYS A 273 -1.09 18.68 -8.36
C LYS A 273 -0.84 17.28 -7.77
N PRO A 274 -0.40 17.19 -6.49
CA PRO A 274 -0.05 15.90 -5.90
C PRO A 274 -1.22 14.91 -5.86
N ILE A 275 -0.92 13.66 -6.20
CA ILE A 275 -1.85 12.53 -6.21
C ILE A 275 -1.26 11.34 -5.46
N LEU A 276 -2.09 10.35 -5.13
CA LEU A 276 -1.65 9.00 -4.73
C LEU A 276 -2.25 7.98 -5.69
N VAL A 277 -1.50 6.91 -5.98
CA VAL A 277 -1.97 5.80 -6.82
C VAL A 277 -1.92 4.52 -6.01
N MET A 278 -3.03 3.79 -5.98
CA MET A 278 -3.14 2.44 -5.42
C MET A 278 -3.23 1.42 -6.53
N GLU A 279 -2.67 0.26 -6.28
CA GLU A 279 -2.88 -0.95 -7.05
C GLU A 279 -3.56 -2.02 -6.19
N TYR A 280 -4.42 -2.81 -6.84
CA TYR A 280 -5.09 -3.93 -6.19
C TYR A 280 -4.96 -5.20 -7.02
N LEU A 281 -4.56 -6.28 -6.37
CA LEU A 281 -4.69 -7.63 -6.90
C LEU A 281 -6.17 -8.04 -6.83
N SER A 282 -6.69 -8.63 -7.91
CA SER A 282 -8.10 -9.04 -7.96
C SER A 282 -8.32 -10.43 -7.35
N SER A 283 -9.57 -10.68 -6.96
CA SER A 283 -10.05 -11.94 -6.41
C SER A 283 -9.79 -13.14 -7.32
N SER A 284 -9.56 -14.31 -6.72
CA SER A 284 -9.19 -15.56 -7.42
C SER A 284 -10.08 -15.89 -8.62
N GLN A 285 -11.41 -15.78 -8.48
CA GLN A 285 -12.36 -16.10 -9.56
C GLN A 285 -12.45 -15.04 -10.66
N ALA A 286 -11.78 -13.90 -10.52
CA ALA A 286 -11.69 -12.89 -11.57
C ALA A 286 -10.58 -13.20 -12.61
N THR A 287 -9.70 -14.15 -12.32
CA THR A 287 -8.45 -14.39 -13.09
C THR A 287 -8.58 -15.45 -14.17
N ASN A 288 -9.52 -16.39 -14.00
CA ASN A 288 -9.54 -17.67 -14.73
C ASN A 288 -8.23 -18.47 -14.65
N ALA A 289 -7.33 -18.17 -13.71
CA ALA A 289 -6.11 -18.94 -13.47
C ALA A 289 -6.45 -20.25 -12.71
N PRO A 290 -5.58 -21.27 -12.76
CA PRO A 290 -5.67 -22.40 -11.84
C PRO A 290 -5.67 -21.90 -10.40
N GLU A 291 -6.44 -22.56 -9.53
CA GLU A 291 -6.60 -22.20 -8.11
C GLU A 291 -5.27 -21.91 -7.41
N ALA A 292 -4.26 -22.77 -7.61
CA ALA A 292 -2.94 -22.62 -7.02
C ALA A 292 -2.15 -21.37 -7.46
N GLN A 293 -2.57 -20.71 -8.54
CA GLN A 293 -1.94 -19.50 -9.10
C GLN A 293 -2.88 -18.30 -9.04
N ALA A 294 -4.05 -18.47 -8.43
CA ALA A 294 -5.11 -17.48 -8.51
C ALA A 294 -4.87 -16.36 -7.50
N GLY A 295 -4.49 -16.64 -6.25
CA GLY A 295 -4.43 -15.63 -5.18
C GLY A 295 -5.78 -14.99 -4.88
N ASP A 296 -5.94 -14.42 -3.70
CA ASP A 296 -7.06 -13.51 -3.39
C ASP A 296 -6.56 -12.06 -3.22
N PRO A 297 -7.42 -11.06 -2.99
CA PRO A 297 -7.01 -9.66 -3.10
C PRO A 297 -5.83 -9.25 -2.21
N ALA A 298 -4.97 -8.39 -2.74
CA ALA A 298 -3.92 -7.70 -2.00
C ALA A 298 -3.93 -6.23 -2.43
N MET A 299 -3.42 -5.33 -1.59
CA MET A 299 -3.41 -3.89 -1.85
C MET A 299 -1.99 -3.35 -1.68
N THR A 300 -1.57 -2.46 -2.58
CA THR A 300 -0.30 -1.72 -2.38
C THR A 300 -0.43 -0.29 -2.86
N GLN A 301 0.33 0.59 -2.20
CA GLN A 301 0.53 1.96 -2.68
C GLN A 301 1.63 1.97 -3.75
N MET A 302 1.46 2.78 -4.79
CA MET A 302 2.56 3.10 -5.70
C MET A 302 3.43 4.19 -5.10
N VAL A 303 4.73 4.09 -5.34
CA VAL A 303 5.70 5.10 -4.91
C VAL A 303 5.83 6.17 -6.02
N PRO A 304 5.73 7.48 -5.71
CA PRO A 304 5.99 8.50 -6.71
C PRO A 304 7.45 8.45 -7.15
N THR A 305 7.71 8.71 -8.43
CA THR A 305 9.05 8.52 -9.03
C THR A 305 10.14 9.34 -8.36
N GLU A 306 9.78 10.47 -7.73
CA GLU A 306 10.64 11.35 -6.96
C GLU A 306 11.12 10.72 -5.63
N GLN A 307 10.46 9.67 -5.17
CA GLN A 307 10.77 8.94 -3.94
C GLN A 307 11.50 7.61 -4.18
N PHE A 308 11.82 7.28 -5.43
CA PHE A 308 12.62 6.10 -5.79
C PHE A 308 14.02 6.15 -5.14
N LEU A 309 14.56 4.98 -4.82
CA LEU A 309 15.86 4.80 -4.16
C LEU A 309 16.84 4.12 -5.11
N ASP A 310 18.13 4.28 -4.82
CA ASP A 310 19.20 3.59 -5.58
C ASP A 310 19.39 2.14 -5.11
N ASN A 311 18.97 1.81 -3.89
CA ASN A 311 19.13 0.50 -3.27
C ASN A 311 17.93 0.11 -2.41
N TYR A 312 17.55 -1.17 -2.48
CA TYR A 312 16.46 -1.77 -1.72
C TYR A 312 16.90 -3.09 -1.10
N VAL A 313 16.50 -3.33 0.15
CA VAL A 313 16.58 -4.64 0.80
C VAL A 313 15.16 -5.04 1.15
N VAL A 314 14.66 -6.12 0.56
CA VAL A 314 13.27 -6.55 0.72
C VAL A 314 13.18 -7.96 1.29
N LEU A 315 12.02 -8.30 1.86
CA LEU A 315 11.73 -9.61 2.42
C LEU A 315 10.64 -10.33 1.63
N VAL A 316 11.01 -11.36 0.89
CA VAL A 316 10.02 -12.32 0.37
C VAL A 316 9.74 -13.33 1.49
N PRO A 317 8.55 -13.33 2.12
CA PRO A 317 8.23 -14.24 3.21
C PRO A 317 8.26 -15.68 2.73
N VAL A 318 8.43 -16.59 3.68
CA VAL A 318 8.26 -18.02 3.40
C VAL A 318 6.78 -18.35 3.25
N ASN A 319 6.48 -19.41 2.50
CA ASN A 319 5.16 -20.07 2.37
C ASN A 319 4.25 -19.63 1.20
N TRP A 320 4.66 -18.66 0.38
CA TRP A 320 3.99 -18.43 -0.91
C TRP A 320 4.77 -19.16 -2.02
N ILE A 321 4.06 -19.61 -3.05
CA ILE A 321 4.68 -20.36 -4.16
C ILE A 321 5.07 -19.42 -5.30
N TYR A 322 4.30 -18.34 -5.50
CA TYR A 322 4.45 -17.43 -6.62
C TYR A 322 4.79 -16.03 -6.13
N ASP A 323 6.09 -15.77 -5.96
CA ASP A 323 6.60 -14.47 -5.54
C ASP A 323 7.27 -13.73 -6.69
N TYR A 324 7.01 -12.42 -6.77
CA TYR A 324 7.55 -11.56 -7.81
C TYR A 324 8.04 -10.23 -7.25
N ALA A 325 9.20 -9.80 -7.75
CA ALA A 325 9.62 -8.41 -7.69
C ALA A 325 9.20 -7.69 -8.96
N ILE A 326 8.41 -6.62 -8.81
CA ILE A 326 8.07 -5.69 -9.89
C ILE A 326 9.09 -4.56 -9.84
N LEU A 327 9.87 -4.45 -10.91
CA LEU A 327 11.02 -3.56 -10.99
C LEU A 327 10.74 -2.44 -11.99
N ILE A 328 10.89 -1.20 -11.55
CA ILE A 328 10.66 0.01 -12.35
C ILE A 328 11.99 0.73 -12.50
N LYS A 329 12.41 1.00 -13.74
CA LYS A 329 13.67 1.71 -13.98
C LYS A 329 13.59 2.73 -15.12
N PRO A 330 14.40 3.79 -15.09
CA PRO A 330 14.58 4.66 -16.25
C PRO A 330 15.14 3.89 -17.45
N VAL A 331 14.71 4.22 -18.67
CA VAL A 331 15.27 3.66 -19.90
C VAL A 331 16.79 3.88 -19.93
N GLY A 332 17.56 2.82 -20.24
CA GLY A 332 19.02 2.86 -20.31
C GLY A 332 19.75 2.65 -18.98
N SER A 333 19.05 2.63 -17.85
CA SER A 333 19.61 2.21 -16.56
C SER A 333 19.62 0.68 -16.41
N GLN A 334 20.38 0.16 -15.43
CA GLN A 334 20.42 -1.26 -15.10
C GLN A 334 19.99 -1.49 -13.66
N ILE A 335 19.40 -2.67 -13.40
CA ILE A 335 19.13 -3.19 -12.06
C ILE A 335 19.95 -4.46 -11.85
N THR A 336 20.55 -4.60 -10.67
CA THR A 336 21.05 -5.88 -10.18
C THR A 336 20.15 -6.41 -9.07
N MET A 337 19.98 -7.73 -9.02
CA MET A 337 19.31 -8.48 -7.96
C MET A 337 20.35 -9.46 -7.38
N ASP A 338 20.65 -9.33 -6.09
CA ASP A 338 21.65 -10.13 -5.38
C ASP A 338 23.03 -10.15 -6.07
N GLY A 339 23.42 -9.01 -6.62
CA GLY A 339 24.67 -8.81 -7.37
C GLY A 339 24.66 -9.33 -8.81
N GLY A 340 23.58 -9.99 -9.25
CA GLY A 340 23.38 -10.41 -10.64
C GLY A 340 22.59 -9.38 -11.45
N VAL A 341 23.04 -9.06 -12.67
CA VAL A 341 22.29 -8.13 -13.55
C VAL A 341 20.96 -8.76 -13.97
N VAL A 342 19.85 -8.05 -13.76
CA VAL A 342 18.55 -8.44 -14.30
C VAL A 342 18.57 -8.21 -15.81
N ALA A 343 18.28 -9.26 -16.59
CA ALA A 343 18.38 -9.21 -18.05
C ALA A 343 17.47 -8.13 -18.65
N GLN A 344 18.00 -7.31 -19.57
CA GLN A 344 17.22 -6.27 -20.26
C GLN A 344 15.99 -6.83 -20.99
N SER A 345 16.06 -8.09 -21.47
CA SER A 345 14.93 -8.76 -22.13
C SER A 345 13.72 -9.01 -21.21
N SER A 346 13.89 -8.88 -19.90
CA SER A 346 12.79 -8.98 -18.92
C SER A 346 11.98 -7.69 -18.79
N PHE A 347 12.50 -6.57 -19.31
CA PHE A 347 11.88 -5.26 -19.18
C PHE A 347 11.03 -4.91 -20.40
N ILE A 348 9.84 -4.39 -20.14
CA ILE A 348 8.91 -3.84 -21.14
C ILE A 348 8.96 -2.33 -21.03
N THR A 349 9.28 -1.66 -22.13
CA THR A 349 9.29 -0.19 -22.20
C THR A 349 7.87 0.36 -22.28
N ILE A 350 7.51 1.34 -21.44
CA ILE A 350 6.24 2.06 -21.55
C ILE A 350 6.36 3.11 -22.65
N ASN A 351 5.79 2.82 -23.81
CA ASN A 351 5.88 3.67 -25.00
C ASN A 351 4.49 4.03 -25.54
N ASP A 352 4.11 5.30 -25.43
CA ASP A 352 2.83 5.83 -25.93
C ASP A 352 2.81 6.12 -27.44
N GLY A 353 3.94 5.93 -28.13
CA GLY A 353 4.09 6.18 -29.56
C GLY A 353 4.19 7.66 -29.93
N VAL A 354 4.22 8.56 -28.95
CA VAL A 354 4.24 10.03 -29.14
C VAL A 354 5.49 10.64 -28.49
N ASN A 355 5.78 10.27 -27.25
CA ASN A 355 6.87 10.81 -26.44
C ASN A 355 8.08 9.87 -26.42
N THR A 356 9.25 10.39 -26.06
CA THR A 356 10.42 9.54 -25.80
C THR A 356 10.13 8.68 -24.56
N PRO A 357 10.24 7.34 -24.65
CA PRO A 357 9.99 6.49 -23.50
C PRO A 357 10.95 6.78 -22.35
N MET A 358 10.41 6.89 -21.13
CA MET A 358 11.19 7.22 -19.95
C MET A 358 11.38 6.02 -19.00
N TRP A 359 10.44 5.09 -18.99
CA TRP A 359 10.37 4.03 -17.98
C TRP A 359 10.22 2.64 -18.60
N GLU A 360 10.81 1.66 -17.92
CA GLU A 360 10.66 0.24 -18.24
C GLU A 360 10.27 -0.54 -16.98
N VAL A 361 9.46 -1.57 -17.15
CA VAL A 361 8.94 -2.41 -16.06
C VAL A 361 9.27 -3.87 -16.31
N ALA A 362 9.74 -4.57 -15.28
CA ALA A 362 9.88 -6.03 -15.28
C ALA A 362 9.08 -6.64 -14.12
N ARG A 363 8.61 -7.89 -14.29
CA ARG A 363 8.16 -8.75 -13.19
C ARG A 363 9.07 -9.96 -13.14
N ILE A 364 9.85 -10.08 -12.09
CA ILE A 364 10.86 -11.13 -11.93
C ILE A 364 10.40 -12.07 -10.84
N ALA A 365 10.30 -13.37 -11.14
CA ALA A 365 10.07 -14.36 -10.11
C ALA A 365 11.25 -14.36 -9.13
N VAL A 366 10.95 -14.32 -7.84
CA VAL A 366 11.93 -14.30 -6.75
C VAL A 366 11.69 -15.47 -5.82
N SER A 367 12.72 -15.88 -5.09
CA SER A 367 12.61 -16.94 -4.09
C SER A 367 12.29 -16.35 -2.72
N ASP A 368 11.84 -17.18 -1.78
CA ASP A 368 11.76 -16.80 -0.37
C ASP A 368 13.13 -16.31 0.13
N GLY A 369 13.13 -15.24 0.93
CA GLY A 369 14.32 -14.73 1.59
C GLY A 369 14.55 -13.23 1.39
N VAL A 370 15.79 -12.83 1.68
CA VAL A 370 16.22 -11.43 1.53
C VAL A 370 16.77 -11.22 0.14
N HIS A 371 16.26 -10.20 -0.52
CA HIS A 371 16.77 -9.77 -1.82
C HIS A 371 17.27 -8.34 -1.76
N ASN A 372 18.43 -8.11 -2.40
CA ASN A 372 19.00 -6.78 -2.56
C ASN A 372 18.85 -6.34 -4.01
N PHE A 373 18.25 -5.16 -4.24
CA PHE A 373 18.11 -4.56 -5.56
C PHE A 373 18.87 -3.25 -5.63
N GLU A 374 19.77 -3.14 -6.60
CA GLU A 374 20.58 -1.93 -6.83
C GLU A 374 20.38 -1.42 -8.26
N GLY A 375 20.10 -0.13 -8.39
CA GLY A 375 19.98 0.56 -9.66
C GLY A 375 21.22 1.39 -9.99
N THR A 376 21.55 1.53 -11.28
CA THR A 376 22.51 2.56 -11.74
C THR A 376 21.92 3.98 -11.77
N ALA A 377 20.65 4.10 -11.38
CA ALA A 377 19.83 5.30 -11.18
C ALA A 377 18.72 4.93 -10.16
N PRO A 378 17.97 5.90 -9.61
CA PRO A 378 16.84 5.59 -8.75
C PRO A 378 15.80 4.68 -9.43
N ILE A 379 15.37 3.63 -8.72
CA ILE A 379 14.42 2.61 -9.20
C ILE A 379 13.23 2.49 -8.25
N GLY A 380 12.14 1.91 -8.74
CA GLY A 380 11.00 1.49 -7.92
C GLY A 380 10.99 -0.03 -7.78
N VAL A 381 10.64 -0.52 -6.58
CA VAL A 381 10.49 -1.95 -6.29
C VAL A 381 9.18 -2.16 -5.56
N LEU A 382 8.34 -3.08 -6.06
CA LEU A 382 7.18 -3.62 -5.36
C LEU A 382 7.37 -5.12 -5.24
N ILE A 383 6.94 -5.70 -4.12
CA ILE A 383 6.89 -7.15 -3.94
C ILE A 383 5.44 -7.57 -3.88
N VAL A 384 5.14 -8.65 -4.60
CA VAL A 384 3.83 -9.30 -4.59
C VAL A 384 4.04 -10.80 -4.57
N GLY A 385 3.29 -11.48 -3.72
CA GLY A 385 3.24 -12.94 -3.72
C GLY A 385 1.80 -13.43 -3.62
N TYR A 386 1.56 -14.62 -4.13
CA TYR A 386 0.24 -15.26 -4.08
C TYR A 386 0.34 -16.79 -4.17
N ASP A 387 -0.65 -17.46 -3.61
CA ASP A 387 -0.86 -18.91 -3.71
C ASP A 387 -2.38 -19.19 -3.79
N SER A 388 -2.80 -20.38 -3.38
CA SER A 388 -4.19 -20.82 -3.31
C SER A 388 -4.95 -19.97 -2.28
N TYR A 389 -5.73 -19.00 -2.77
CA TYR A 389 -6.64 -18.16 -1.98
C TYR A 389 -6.00 -17.16 -1.02
N ASP A 390 -4.75 -16.77 -1.26
CA ASP A 390 -4.05 -15.87 -0.35
C ASP A 390 -2.93 -15.13 -1.09
N SER A 391 -2.74 -13.85 -0.76
CA SER A 391 -1.76 -12.99 -1.41
C SER A 391 -1.23 -11.92 -0.47
N TYR A 392 -0.10 -11.31 -0.82
CA TYR A 392 0.38 -10.11 -0.17
C TYR A 392 1.00 -9.17 -1.20
N ALA A 393 0.98 -7.87 -0.92
CA ALA A 393 1.73 -6.90 -1.70
C ALA A 393 2.27 -5.78 -0.81
N TYR A 394 3.41 -5.20 -1.16
CA TYR A 394 3.90 -4.00 -0.48
C TYR A 394 4.99 -3.26 -1.30
N PRO A 395 5.19 -1.95 -1.06
CA PRO A 395 6.33 -1.21 -1.59
C PRO A 395 7.65 -1.63 -0.96
N GLY A 396 8.67 -1.91 -1.78
CA GLY A 396 9.99 -2.30 -1.29
C GLY A 396 10.69 -1.23 -0.44
N GLY A 397 10.28 0.03 -0.54
CA GLY A 397 10.86 1.18 0.17
C GLY A 397 10.64 2.51 -0.57
N LEU A 398 10.93 3.64 0.09
CA LEU A 398 10.86 4.98 -0.52
C LEU A 398 11.59 6.03 0.34
N ASN A 399 11.94 7.18 -0.27
CA ASN A 399 12.76 8.24 0.32
C ASN A 399 12.00 9.18 1.31
N LEU A 400 10.67 9.20 1.27
CA LEU A 400 9.78 10.00 2.14
C LEU A 400 10.11 11.51 2.24
N GLN A 401 10.59 12.11 1.16
CA GLN A 401 10.80 13.56 1.08
C GLN A 401 9.46 14.32 1.05
N ILE A 402 9.44 15.55 1.57
CA ILE A 402 8.28 16.44 1.45
C ILE A 402 8.20 16.94 0.00
N LEU A 403 7.18 16.48 -0.74
CA LEU A 403 6.86 16.88 -2.10
C LEU A 403 5.65 17.83 -2.17
N ASN A 404 4.76 17.76 -1.17
CA ASN A 404 3.52 18.52 -1.08
C ASN A 404 3.44 19.27 0.27
N PRO A 405 4.17 20.38 0.45
CA PRO A 405 4.15 21.10 1.72
C PRO A 405 2.75 21.67 2.04
N ILE A 406 2.23 21.35 3.23
CA ILE A 406 0.97 21.87 3.75
C ILE A 406 1.30 22.94 4.79
N ASN A 407 0.76 24.15 4.59
CA ASN A 407 1.00 25.31 5.46
C ASN A 407 0.05 25.35 6.66
#